data_AF-A0A934BCB8-F1
#
_entry.id   AF-A0A934BCB8-F1
#
_cell.length_a   1.000
_cell.length_b   1.000
_cell.length_c   1.000
_cell.angle_alpha   90.00
_cell.angle_beta   90.00
_cell.angle_gamma   90.00
#
_symmetry.space_group_name_H-M   'P 1'
#
loop_
_entity.id
_entity.type
_entity.pdbx_description
1 polymer ?
#
loop_
_entity_poly.entity_id
_entity_poly.type
_entity_poly.pdbx_seq_one_letter_code
_entity_poly.pdbx_strand_id
1 'polypeptide(L)'
;MVKGAVINLTGNETGVTVNGIVAAVYGTRFIANNVPLTEGSNTITVTATDTVSSPATSSITVNAVTTGNYIKLSSNIDSGIAPLELTLKIDASFSIDNSSINITGPSEAEFLPSSNDEYKVKIKAEGIYYVTASVTGPDSIVYQDTIAITVLNKDQLNIMLKGKWDGMKGALENQDVEGAVALFLSSSQERYRDIFSAITDQLPGIAANMNAIEIIYAEEGIAQYRIKRTEDVGEVTYYIYFAIDENGLWKIQQF
;
A
#
# COMPACT_ATOMS: atom_id res chain seq x y z
N MET A 1 -6.86 -4.69 14.18
CA MET A 1 -5.91 -3.77 13.50
C MET A 1 -4.79 -3.36 14.45
N VAL A 2 -3.56 -3.23 13.95
CA VAL A 2 -2.41 -2.66 14.69
C VAL A 2 -2.08 -1.29 14.10
N LYS A 3 -1.84 -0.30 14.94
CA LYS A 3 -1.42 1.05 14.52
C LYS A 3 -0.37 1.61 15.45
N GLY A 4 0.51 2.45 14.93
CA GLY A 4 1.57 3.07 15.72
C GLY A 4 2.21 4.26 15.01
N ALA A 5 3.36 4.68 15.52
CA ALA A 5 4.17 5.72 14.93
C ALA A 5 5.52 5.16 14.47
N VAL A 6 6.03 5.69 13.37
CA VAL A 6 7.37 5.43 12.82
C VAL A 6 7.98 6.77 12.43
N ILE A 7 9.23 7.00 12.84
CA ILE A 7 9.96 8.24 12.55
C ILE A 7 11.32 7.83 12.01
N ASN A 8 11.60 8.23 10.77
CA ASN A 8 12.93 8.12 10.18
C ASN A 8 13.52 9.52 10.00
N LEU A 9 14.58 9.81 10.75
CA LEU A 9 15.23 11.13 10.73
C LEU A 9 16.13 11.35 9.50
N THR A 10 16.40 10.30 8.72
CA THR A 10 17.22 10.39 7.50
C THR A 10 16.43 10.90 6.29
N GLY A 11 15.10 10.89 6.37
CA GLY A 11 14.22 11.21 5.23
C GLY A 11 14.10 10.10 4.20
N ASN A 12 14.76 8.96 4.40
CA ASN A 12 14.61 7.79 3.54
C ASN A 12 13.21 7.20 3.67
N GLU A 13 12.75 6.59 2.56
CA GLU A 13 11.57 5.74 2.58
C GLU A 13 11.71 4.66 3.66
N THR A 14 10.64 4.41 4.40
CA THR A 14 10.60 3.42 5.47
C THR A 14 9.37 2.54 5.29
N GLY A 15 9.61 1.26 5.05
CA GLY A 15 8.59 0.23 5.07
C GLY A 15 8.36 -0.26 6.49
N VAL A 16 7.13 -0.68 6.80
CA VAL A 16 6.77 -1.23 8.10
C VAL A 16 6.03 -2.54 7.89
N THR A 17 6.40 -3.57 8.65
CA THR A 17 5.65 -4.83 8.73
C THR A 17 5.21 -5.11 10.16
N VAL A 18 4.06 -5.78 10.30
CA VAL A 18 3.52 -6.23 11.58
C VAL A 18 3.28 -7.73 11.49
N ASN A 19 4.07 -8.52 12.22
CA ASN A 19 4.09 -9.99 12.09
C ASN A 19 4.21 -10.45 10.62
N GLY A 20 5.01 -9.74 9.82
CA GLY A 20 5.22 -10.01 8.40
C GLY A 20 4.15 -9.44 7.45
N ILE A 21 3.08 -8.83 7.97
CA ILE A 21 2.06 -8.15 7.15
C ILE A 21 2.53 -6.71 6.90
N VAL A 22 2.64 -6.32 5.63
CA VAL A 22 2.96 -4.94 5.25
C VAL A 22 1.91 -3.97 5.78
N ALA A 23 2.36 -2.92 6.47
CA ALA A 23 1.53 -1.87 6.99
C ALA A 23 1.52 -0.66 6.03
N ALA A 24 0.36 -0.03 5.88
CA ALA A 24 0.27 1.26 5.20
C ALA A 24 0.92 2.34 6.08
N VAL A 25 1.80 3.16 5.48
CA VAL A 25 2.48 4.27 6.15
C VAL A 25 1.97 5.59 5.59
N TYR A 26 1.53 6.49 6.48
CA TYR A 26 1.10 7.85 6.12
C TYR A 26 1.66 8.85 7.13
N GLY A 27 2.53 9.75 6.65
CA GLY A 27 3.32 10.63 7.50
C GLY A 27 4.16 9.81 8.48
N THR A 28 3.98 10.06 9.78
CA THR A 28 4.68 9.33 10.86
C THR A 28 3.86 8.19 11.46
N ARG A 29 2.76 7.78 10.81
CA ARG A 29 1.86 6.73 11.32
C ARG A 29 1.91 5.52 10.42
N PHE A 30 1.80 4.34 11.01
CA PHE A 30 1.60 3.09 10.27
C PHE A 30 0.36 2.36 10.76
N ILE A 31 -0.25 1.58 9.87
CA ILE A 31 -1.44 0.79 10.14
C ILE A 31 -1.37 -0.55 9.40
N ALA A 32 -1.62 -1.64 10.14
CA ALA A 32 -1.84 -2.97 9.59
C ALA A 32 -3.24 -3.46 9.99
N ASN A 33 -4.14 -3.58 9.01
CA ASN A 33 -5.44 -4.21 9.22
C ASN A 33 -5.28 -5.72 9.39
N ASN A 34 -6.28 -6.35 10.00
CA ASN A 34 -6.46 -7.81 9.97
C ASN A 34 -5.26 -8.66 10.40
N VAL A 35 -4.39 -8.15 11.27
CA VAL A 35 -3.29 -8.92 11.87
C VAL A 35 -3.88 -10.14 12.61
N PRO A 36 -3.62 -11.38 12.14
CA PRO A 36 -4.22 -12.57 12.71
C PRO A 36 -3.77 -12.78 14.15
N LEU A 37 -4.71 -13.15 15.01
CA LEU A 37 -4.47 -13.54 16.39
C LEU A 37 -5.02 -14.94 16.63
N THR A 38 -4.37 -15.66 17.53
CA THR A 38 -4.80 -16.98 18.03
C THR A 38 -5.36 -16.84 19.44
N GLU A 39 -6.23 -17.76 19.87
CA GLU A 39 -6.75 -17.76 21.25
C GLU A 39 -5.61 -17.70 22.28
N GLY A 40 -5.73 -16.81 23.27
CA GLY A 40 -4.72 -16.61 24.30
C GLY A 40 -3.66 -15.58 23.94
N SER A 41 -2.43 -15.79 24.42
CA SER A 41 -1.33 -14.82 24.31
C SER A 41 -0.71 -14.79 22.92
N ASN A 42 -0.59 -13.59 22.34
CA ASN A 42 0.03 -13.33 21.04
C ASN A 42 1.08 -12.24 21.18
N THR A 43 2.27 -12.46 20.62
CA THR A 43 3.28 -11.40 20.47
C THR A 43 3.12 -10.74 19.11
N ILE A 44 2.90 -9.43 19.12
CA ILE A 44 2.86 -8.58 17.93
C ILE A 44 4.21 -7.90 17.81
N THR A 45 4.93 -8.22 16.74
CA THR A 45 6.23 -7.63 16.40
C THR A 45 6.07 -6.70 15.21
N VAL A 46 6.52 -5.47 15.39
CA VAL A 46 6.60 -4.44 14.35
C VAL A 46 8.05 -4.33 13.92
N THR A 47 8.30 -4.35 12.61
CA THR A 47 9.63 -4.17 12.02
C THR A 47 9.56 -2.99 11.06
N ALA A 48 10.40 -1.98 11.27
CA ALA A 48 10.58 -0.86 10.36
C ALA A 48 11.91 -1.04 9.61
N THR A 49 11.85 -1.02 8.28
CA THR A 49 12.99 -1.20 7.40
C THR A 49 13.12 0.04 6.52
N ASP A 50 14.28 0.68 6.52
CA ASP A 50 14.57 1.74 5.55
C ASP A 50 15.44 1.23 4.39
N THR A 51 15.83 2.11 3.48
CA THR A 51 16.60 1.75 2.28
C THR A 51 18.09 1.51 2.51
N VAL A 52 18.66 1.77 3.70
CA VAL A 52 20.13 1.83 3.91
C VAL A 52 20.60 1.21 5.24
N SER A 53 19.75 1.13 6.25
CA SER A 53 20.05 0.75 7.62
C SER A 53 19.42 -0.58 8.03
N SER A 54 19.93 -1.14 9.13
CA SER A 54 19.36 -2.36 9.69
C SER A 54 17.94 -2.11 10.21
N PRO A 55 17.02 -3.09 10.09
CA PRO A 55 15.67 -2.93 10.57
C PRO A 55 15.60 -2.62 12.07
N ALA A 56 14.68 -1.75 12.45
CA ALA A 56 14.33 -1.48 13.85
C ALA A 56 13.07 -2.27 14.23
N THR A 57 13.06 -2.89 15.40
CA THR A 57 11.94 -3.72 15.86
C THR A 57 11.36 -3.24 17.18
N SER A 58 10.04 -3.38 17.34
CA SER A 58 9.33 -3.21 18.62
C SER A 58 8.29 -4.31 18.78
N SER A 59 7.97 -4.70 20.02
CA SER A 59 6.95 -5.73 20.24
C SER A 59 6.06 -5.44 21.44
N ILE A 60 4.84 -5.94 21.37
CA ILE A 60 3.88 -5.96 22.47
C ILE A 60 3.26 -7.35 22.57
N THR A 61 2.77 -7.71 23.75
CA THR A 61 1.98 -8.93 23.94
C THR A 61 0.52 -8.55 24.17
N VAL A 62 -0.39 -9.22 23.47
CA VAL A 62 -1.84 -9.06 23.62
C VAL A 62 -2.47 -10.42 23.90
N ASN A 63 -3.60 -10.43 24.62
CA ASN A 63 -4.37 -11.65 24.81
C ASN A 63 -5.66 -11.56 23.99
N ALA A 64 -5.87 -12.51 23.07
CA ALA A 64 -7.06 -12.59 22.25
C ALA A 64 -8.05 -13.60 22.84
N VAL A 65 -9.34 -13.24 22.77
CA VAL A 65 -10.47 -14.12 23.04
C VAL A 65 -11.28 -14.21 21.75
N THR A 66 -11.41 -15.41 21.24
CA THR A 66 -11.97 -15.73 19.91
C THR A 66 -13.28 -16.52 20.00
N THR A 67 -13.72 -16.84 21.22
CA THR A 67 -14.99 -17.51 21.49
C THR A 67 -16.15 -16.52 21.62
N GLY A 68 -17.31 -16.87 21.06
CA GLY A 68 -18.54 -16.08 21.16
C GLY A 68 -18.98 -15.54 19.80
N ASN A 69 -20.01 -14.69 19.83
CA ASN A 69 -20.47 -14.00 18.64
C ASN A 69 -19.45 -12.91 18.22
N TYR A 70 -19.30 -12.70 16.92
CA TYR A 70 -18.41 -11.67 16.39
C TYR A 70 -18.91 -11.12 15.05
N ILE A 71 -18.39 -9.95 14.69
CA ILE A 71 -18.43 -9.43 13.33
C ILE A 71 -17.02 -9.20 12.81
N LYS A 72 -16.87 -9.19 11.49
CA LYS A 72 -15.64 -8.88 10.78
C LYS A 72 -15.95 -7.88 9.68
N LEU A 73 -15.32 -6.72 9.73
CA LEU A 73 -15.34 -5.73 8.69
C LEU A 73 -14.15 -5.95 7.75
N SER A 74 -14.39 -5.96 6.46
CA SER A 74 -13.37 -6.06 5.43
C SER A 74 -13.57 -5.01 4.35
N SER A 75 -12.49 -4.65 3.67
CA SER A 75 -12.50 -3.78 2.49
C SER A 75 -11.91 -4.55 1.31
N ASN A 76 -12.33 -4.20 0.09
CA ASN A 76 -11.63 -4.65 -1.12
C ASN A 76 -10.30 -3.94 -1.35
N ILE A 77 -10.12 -2.76 -0.73
CA ILE A 77 -8.92 -1.92 -0.81
C ILE A 77 -8.72 -1.20 0.53
N ASP A 78 -7.54 -1.32 1.11
CA ASP A 78 -7.11 -0.71 2.36
C ASP A 78 -6.24 0.54 2.12
N SER A 79 -5.68 0.72 0.92
CA SER A 79 -4.85 1.89 0.59
C SER A 79 -4.90 2.32 -0.88
N GLY A 80 -4.84 3.62 -1.15
CA GLY A 80 -4.75 4.17 -2.51
C GLY A 80 -4.66 5.70 -2.54
N ILE A 81 -4.67 6.33 -3.71
CA ILE A 81 -4.70 7.80 -3.84
C ILE A 81 -6.13 8.33 -4.01
N ALA A 82 -6.36 9.60 -3.65
CA ALA A 82 -7.67 10.24 -3.84
C ALA A 82 -7.95 10.57 -5.32
N PRO A 83 -9.23 10.52 -5.76
CA PRO A 83 -10.38 9.97 -5.04
C PRO A 83 -10.33 8.44 -4.99
N LEU A 84 -10.61 7.86 -3.83
CA LEU A 84 -10.58 6.41 -3.61
C LEU A 84 -12.02 5.88 -3.44
N GLU A 85 -12.43 4.96 -4.29
CA GLU A 85 -13.70 4.26 -4.18
C GLU A 85 -13.47 2.84 -3.65
N LEU A 86 -14.21 2.46 -2.61
CA LEU A 86 -14.07 1.17 -1.96
C LEU A 86 -15.42 0.56 -1.61
N THR A 87 -15.41 -0.75 -1.43
CA THR A 87 -16.52 -1.58 -1.00
C THR A 87 -16.14 -2.24 0.32
N LEU A 88 -16.93 -1.97 1.34
CA LEU A 88 -16.84 -2.55 2.66
C LEU A 88 -17.82 -3.70 2.78
N LYS A 89 -17.39 -4.81 3.39
CA LYS A 89 -18.25 -5.96 3.66
C LYS A 89 -18.21 -6.32 5.14
N ILE A 90 -19.39 -6.57 5.71
CA ILE A 90 -19.55 -7.06 7.08
C ILE A 90 -19.92 -8.54 7.04
N ASP A 91 -19.06 -9.38 7.60
CA ASP A 91 -19.37 -10.78 7.91
C ASP A 91 -19.68 -10.91 9.41
N ALA A 92 -20.55 -11.84 9.80
CA ALA A 92 -20.91 -12.07 11.20
C ALA A 92 -21.09 -13.56 11.48
N SER A 93 -20.92 -13.97 12.74
CA SER A 93 -21.22 -15.33 13.20
C SER A 93 -22.73 -15.61 13.36
N PHE A 94 -23.57 -14.65 12.99
CA PHE A 94 -25.04 -14.65 13.10
C PHE A 94 -25.65 -13.88 11.92
N SER A 95 -26.96 -13.99 11.70
CA SER A 95 -27.66 -13.26 10.63
C SER A 95 -27.70 -11.74 10.90
N ILE A 96 -27.44 -10.94 9.86
CA ILE A 96 -27.43 -9.48 9.95
C ILE A 96 -28.79 -8.94 9.50
N ASP A 97 -29.61 -8.47 10.44
CA ASP A 97 -30.89 -7.82 10.13
C ASP A 97 -30.69 -6.36 9.70
N ASN A 98 -29.86 -5.62 10.45
CA ASN A 98 -29.48 -4.24 10.17
C ASN A 98 -28.03 -4.00 10.64
N SER A 99 -27.33 -3.09 9.95
CA SER A 99 -26.01 -2.66 10.34
C SER A 99 -25.80 -1.17 10.07
N SER A 100 -24.72 -0.63 10.61
CA SER A 100 -24.31 0.75 10.34
C SER A 100 -22.79 0.83 10.23
N ILE A 101 -22.32 1.71 9.34
CA ILE A 101 -20.92 2.11 9.23
C ILE A 101 -20.78 3.56 9.68
N ASN A 102 -19.79 3.82 10.52
CA ASN A 102 -19.32 5.16 10.84
C ASN A 102 -17.88 5.34 10.35
N ILE A 103 -17.61 6.41 9.61
CA ILE A 103 -16.28 6.73 9.08
C ILE A 103 -15.80 8.03 9.69
N THR A 104 -14.62 7.99 10.30
CA THR A 104 -13.94 9.17 10.85
C THR A 104 -12.61 9.37 10.15
N GLY A 105 -12.31 10.59 9.76
CA GLY A 105 -11.07 10.92 9.04
C GLY A 105 -10.93 12.42 8.80
N PRO A 106 -9.93 12.84 8.02
CA PRO A 106 -9.66 14.25 7.74
C PRO A 106 -10.75 14.97 6.93
N SER A 107 -11.54 14.22 6.16
CA SER A 107 -12.71 14.74 5.45
C SER A 107 -13.93 13.85 5.69
N GLU A 108 -15.10 14.35 5.34
CA GLU A 108 -16.29 13.52 5.22
C GLU A 108 -16.13 12.52 4.05
N ALA A 109 -16.63 11.31 4.24
CA ALA A 109 -16.70 10.28 3.21
C ALA A 109 -18.08 10.30 2.54
N GLU A 110 -18.13 10.09 1.23
CA GLU A 110 -19.38 10.02 0.49
C GLU A 110 -19.88 8.59 0.44
N PHE A 111 -21.09 8.34 0.93
CA PHE A 111 -21.76 7.05 0.81
C PHE A 111 -22.48 6.94 -0.54
N LEU A 112 -22.22 5.83 -1.24
CA LEU A 112 -22.87 5.46 -2.49
C LEU A 112 -23.98 4.42 -2.19
N PRO A 113 -24.85 4.07 -3.17
CA PRO A 113 -25.87 3.04 -2.96
C PRO A 113 -25.28 1.72 -2.44
N SER A 114 -25.83 1.25 -1.32
CA SER A 114 -25.29 0.17 -0.46
C SER A 114 -26.41 -0.80 -0.03
N SER A 115 -26.07 -2.01 0.45
CA SER A 115 -26.98 -2.98 1.08
C SER A 115 -26.78 -3.03 2.60
N ASN A 116 -27.44 -3.97 3.29
CA ASN A 116 -27.33 -4.11 4.76
C ASN A 116 -25.97 -4.65 5.22
N ASP A 117 -25.19 -5.27 4.33
CA ASP A 117 -23.92 -5.95 4.62
C ASP A 117 -22.78 -5.52 3.69
N GLU A 118 -23.08 -4.72 2.65
CA GLU A 118 -22.12 -4.16 1.71
C GLU A 118 -22.28 -2.64 1.60
N TYR A 119 -21.22 -1.87 1.87
CA TYR A 119 -21.22 -0.42 1.79
C TYR A 119 -20.23 0.08 0.74
N LYS A 120 -20.71 0.91 -0.19
CA LYS A 120 -19.85 1.59 -1.16
C LYS A 120 -19.56 3.01 -0.71
N VAL A 121 -18.28 3.36 -0.69
CA VAL A 121 -17.81 4.61 -0.12
C VAL A 121 -16.79 5.25 -1.06
N LYS A 122 -16.86 6.57 -1.18
CA LYS A 122 -15.88 7.40 -1.89
C LYS A 122 -15.20 8.37 -0.93
N ILE A 123 -13.87 8.32 -0.87
CA ILE A 123 -13.03 9.21 -0.08
C ILE A 123 -12.29 10.15 -1.02
N LYS A 124 -12.38 11.47 -0.77
CA LYS A 124 -11.89 12.51 -1.69
C LYS A 124 -10.61 13.22 -1.25
N ALA A 125 -10.18 12.99 -0.02
CA ALA A 125 -8.99 13.62 0.53
C ALA A 125 -8.03 12.56 1.08
N GLU A 126 -6.76 12.92 1.10
CA GLU A 126 -5.71 12.10 1.70
C GLU A 126 -5.83 12.01 3.22
N GLY A 127 -5.24 10.95 3.77
CA GLY A 127 -5.11 10.68 5.19
C GLY A 127 -5.69 9.35 5.61
N ILE A 128 -5.73 9.15 6.92
CA ILE A 128 -6.18 7.90 7.54
C ILE A 128 -7.65 8.03 7.93
N TYR A 129 -8.47 7.13 7.43
CA TYR A 129 -9.89 7.02 7.74
C TYR A 129 -10.13 5.76 8.56
N TYR A 130 -10.75 5.88 9.73
CA TYR A 130 -11.18 4.75 10.54
C TYR A 130 -12.64 4.44 10.26
N VAL A 131 -12.90 3.22 9.79
CA VAL A 131 -14.23 2.72 9.46
C VAL A 131 -14.65 1.75 10.55
N THR A 132 -15.75 2.05 11.24
CA THR A 132 -16.29 1.21 12.31
C THR A 132 -17.65 0.67 11.90
N ALA A 133 -17.77 -0.65 11.83
CA ALA A 133 -19.04 -1.33 11.68
C ALA A 133 -19.72 -1.54 13.03
N SER A 134 -21.04 -1.56 13.04
CA SER A 134 -21.84 -1.91 14.21
C SER A 134 -23.04 -2.75 13.79
N VAL A 135 -23.20 -3.91 14.44
CA VAL A 135 -24.33 -4.82 14.23
C VAL A 135 -24.87 -5.24 15.58
N THR A 136 -26.20 -5.24 15.75
CA THR A 136 -26.82 -5.79 16.97
C THR A 136 -27.02 -7.28 16.79
N GLY A 137 -26.44 -8.08 17.69
CA GLY A 137 -26.55 -9.54 17.68
C GLY A 137 -27.87 -10.05 18.24
N PRO A 138 -28.11 -11.38 18.14
CA PRO A 138 -29.33 -12.01 18.65
C PRO A 138 -29.49 -11.94 20.18
N ASP A 139 -28.40 -11.67 20.89
CA ASP A 139 -28.32 -11.42 22.33
C ASP A 139 -28.60 -9.95 22.71
N SER A 140 -28.99 -9.12 21.75
CA SER A 140 -29.17 -7.66 21.89
C SER A 140 -27.90 -6.89 22.24
N ILE A 141 -26.71 -7.48 22.04
CA ILE A 141 -25.42 -6.83 22.22
C ILE A 141 -24.99 -6.18 20.90
N VAL A 142 -24.41 -4.98 20.95
CA VAL A 142 -23.80 -4.34 19.78
C VAL A 142 -22.37 -4.84 19.61
N TYR A 143 -22.11 -5.50 18.49
CA TYR A 143 -20.78 -5.94 18.06
C TYR A 143 -20.17 -4.90 17.14
N GLN A 144 -18.88 -4.62 17.31
CA GLN A 144 -18.14 -3.65 16.51
C GLN A 144 -16.83 -4.23 15.99
N ASP A 145 -16.48 -3.82 14.78
CA ASP A 145 -15.14 -4.05 14.22
C ASP A 145 -14.69 -2.78 13.49
N THR A 146 -13.39 -2.50 13.55
CA THR A 146 -12.79 -1.29 13.00
C THR A 146 -11.58 -1.62 12.15
N ILE A 147 -11.61 -1.16 10.90
CA ILE A 147 -10.46 -1.14 9.99
C ILE A 147 -10.04 0.30 9.71
N ALA A 148 -8.88 0.50 9.09
CA ALA A 148 -8.50 1.79 8.54
C ALA A 148 -8.29 1.72 7.03
N ILE A 149 -8.65 2.80 6.35
CA ILE A 149 -8.35 3.04 4.94
C ILE A 149 -7.34 4.18 4.87
N THR A 150 -6.22 3.95 4.20
CA THR A 150 -5.15 4.94 4.04
C THR A 150 -5.21 5.56 2.66
N VAL A 151 -5.63 6.81 2.57
CA VAL A 151 -5.56 7.58 1.32
C VAL A 151 -4.22 8.30 1.26
N LEU A 152 -3.33 7.85 0.39
CA LEU A 152 -1.96 8.32 0.26
C LEU A 152 -1.90 9.76 -0.26
N ASN A 153 -0.87 10.49 0.17
CA ASN A 153 -0.53 11.77 -0.42
C ASN A 153 0.05 11.54 -1.83
N LYS A 154 -0.73 11.94 -2.84
CA LYS A 154 -0.39 11.68 -4.25
C LYS A 154 0.92 12.35 -4.64
N ASP A 155 1.18 13.57 -4.19
CA ASP A 155 2.37 14.34 -4.60
C ASP A 155 3.64 13.75 -3.98
N GLN A 156 3.61 13.38 -2.70
CA GLN A 156 4.72 12.73 -2.01
C GLN A 156 5.03 11.36 -2.63
N LEU A 157 3.99 10.54 -2.86
CA LEU A 157 4.15 9.25 -3.55
C LEU A 157 4.76 9.46 -4.94
N ASN A 158 4.26 10.45 -5.69
CA ASN A 158 4.72 10.72 -7.05
C ASN A 158 6.17 11.20 -7.10
N ILE A 159 6.58 12.06 -6.16
CA ILE A 159 7.98 12.49 -6.02
C ILE A 159 8.88 11.27 -5.74
N MET A 160 8.49 10.41 -4.80
CA MET A 160 9.27 9.24 -4.41
C MET A 160 9.43 8.23 -5.57
N LEU A 161 8.34 7.88 -6.26
CA LEU A 161 8.40 6.90 -7.35
C LEU A 161 9.12 7.44 -8.59
N LYS A 162 8.97 8.74 -8.90
CA LYS A 162 9.80 9.41 -9.92
C LYS A 162 11.28 9.39 -9.55
N GLY A 163 11.62 9.64 -8.28
CA GLY A 163 12.99 9.52 -7.80
C GLY A 163 13.59 8.13 -8.03
N LYS A 164 12.81 7.06 -7.83
CA LYS A 164 13.25 5.68 -8.15
C LYS A 164 13.44 5.45 -9.64
N TRP A 165 12.52 5.96 -10.47
CA TRP A 165 12.66 5.91 -11.92
C TRP A 165 13.92 6.63 -12.41
N ASP A 166 14.14 7.86 -11.93
CA ASP A 166 15.30 8.67 -12.30
C ASP A 166 16.60 8.07 -11.76
N GLY A 167 16.60 7.51 -10.55
CA GLY A 167 17.74 6.77 -10.00
C GLY A 167 18.12 5.55 -10.85
N MET A 168 17.13 4.81 -11.35
CA MET A 168 17.36 3.68 -12.25
C MET A 168 17.96 4.14 -13.58
N LYS A 169 17.40 5.19 -14.20
CA LYS A 169 17.97 5.78 -15.42
C LYS A 169 19.41 6.24 -15.22
N GLY A 170 19.69 6.95 -14.12
CA GLY A 170 21.04 7.41 -13.81
C GLY A 170 22.04 6.25 -13.64
N ALA A 171 21.60 5.12 -13.06
CA ALA A 171 22.43 3.93 -13.00
C ALA A 171 22.69 3.34 -14.40
N LEU A 172 21.66 3.24 -15.25
CA LEU A 172 21.82 2.79 -16.64
C LEU A 172 22.73 3.71 -17.48
N GLU A 173 22.64 5.03 -17.30
CA GLU A 173 23.52 6.01 -17.95
C GLU A 173 24.99 5.80 -17.59
N ASN A 174 25.26 5.40 -16.34
CA ASN A 174 26.58 5.08 -15.85
C ASN A 174 26.99 3.61 -16.09
N GLN A 175 26.18 2.85 -16.84
CA GLN A 175 26.36 1.41 -17.08
C GLN A 175 26.41 0.57 -15.79
N ASP A 176 25.86 1.10 -14.70
CA ASP A 176 25.74 0.44 -13.40
C ASP A 176 24.51 -0.45 -13.36
N VAL A 177 24.66 -1.66 -13.90
CA VAL A 177 23.58 -2.67 -13.95
C VAL A 177 23.11 -3.04 -12.53
N GLU A 178 24.03 -3.20 -11.59
CA GLU A 178 23.73 -3.60 -10.21
C GLU A 178 22.92 -2.51 -9.48
N GLY A 179 23.35 -1.25 -9.59
CA GLY A 179 22.63 -0.11 -9.04
C GLY A 179 21.24 0.06 -9.64
N ALA A 180 21.08 -0.19 -10.94
CA ALA A 180 19.78 -0.13 -11.60
C ALA A 180 18.83 -1.22 -11.07
N VAL A 181 19.27 -2.49 -11.02
CA VAL A 181 18.38 -3.58 -10.61
C VAL A 181 18.09 -3.60 -9.12
N ALA A 182 18.91 -2.99 -8.25
CA ALA A 182 18.62 -2.84 -6.82
C ALA A 182 17.32 -2.05 -6.53
N LEU A 183 16.86 -1.25 -7.50
CA LEU A 183 15.61 -0.49 -7.45
C LEU A 183 14.38 -1.34 -7.85
N PHE A 184 14.58 -2.55 -8.36
CA PHE A 184 13.52 -3.47 -8.75
C PHE A 184 13.13 -4.40 -7.60
N LEU A 185 11.90 -4.92 -7.68
CA LEU A 185 11.47 -6.03 -6.85
C LEU A 185 12.42 -7.21 -7.04
N SER A 186 12.71 -7.93 -5.96
CA SER A 186 13.59 -9.11 -5.97
C SER A 186 13.21 -10.11 -7.06
N SER A 187 11.91 -10.33 -7.29
CA SER A 187 11.37 -11.21 -8.33
C SER A 187 11.64 -10.76 -9.77
N SER A 188 11.94 -9.48 -9.99
CA SER A 188 12.24 -8.90 -11.31
C SER A 188 13.73 -8.69 -11.56
N GLN A 189 14.56 -8.73 -10.51
CA GLN A 189 15.98 -8.34 -10.61
C GLN A 189 16.76 -9.19 -11.61
N GLU A 190 16.65 -10.52 -11.55
CA GLU A 190 17.40 -11.42 -12.44
C GLU A 190 17.07 -11.17 -13.91
N ARG A 191 15.78 -11.09 -14.25
CA ARG A 191 15.32 -10.80 -15.62
C ARG A 191 15.89 -9.48 -16.16
N TYR A 192 15.85 -8.41 -15.38
CA TYR A 192 16.36 -7.11 -15.83
C TYR A 192 17.89 -7.06 -15.84
N ARG A 193 18.55 -7.76 -14.92
CA ARG A 193 20.01 -7.91 -14.90
C ARG A 193 20.51 -8.54 -16.18
N ASP A 194 19.87 -9.62 -16.63
CA ASP A 194 20.23 -10.31 -17.87
C ASP A 194 20.06 -9.39 -19.09
N ILE A 195 18.92 -8.68 -19.17
CA ILE A 195 18.64 -7.74 -20.26
C ILE A 195 19.68 -6.62 -20.29
N PHE A 196 19.92 -5.95 -19.16
CA PHE A 196 20.83 -4.80 -19.09
C PHE A 196 22.29 -5.21 -19.32
N SER A 197 22.69 -6.40 -18.86
CA SER A 197 24.02 -6.96 -19.11
C SER A 197 24.24 -7.29 -20.60
N ALA A 198 23.19 -7.72 -21.30
CA ALA A 198 23.28 -8.02 -22.73
C ALA A 198 23.40 -6.76 -23.61
N ILE A 199 22.99 -5.59 -23.11
CA ILE A 199 22.96 -4.32 -23.87
C ILE A 199 23.77 -3.20 -23.20
N THR A 200 24.75 -3.54 -22.35
CA THR A 200 25.46 -2.56 -21.49
C THR A 200 26.02 -1.36 -22.24
N ASP A 201 26.60 -1.57 -23.42
CA ASP A 201 27.15 -0.49 -24.26
C ASP A 201 26.09 0.45 -24.84
N GLN A 202 24.83 0.01 -24.91
CA GLN A 202 23.69 0.77 -25.41
C GLN A 202 22.91 1.47 -24.30
N LEU A 203 23.10 1.07 -23.03
CA LEU A 203 22.36 1.59 -21.89
C LEU A 203 22.40 3.11 -21.78
N PRO A 204 23.54 3.81 -21.99
CA PRO A 204 23.55 5.27 -21.88
C PRO A 204 22.65 5.94 -22.91
N GLY A 205 22.64 5.44 -24.15
CA GLY A 205 21.76 5.93 -25.20
C GLY A 205 20.29 5.62 -24.92
N ILE A 206 19.98 4.43 -24.40
CA ILE A 206 18.62 4.04 -24.03
C ILE A 206 18.10 4.94 -22.91
N ALA A 207 18.87 5.08 -21.83
CA ALA A 207 18.48 5.83 -20.64
C ALA A 207 18.26 7.33 -20.92
N ALA A 208 19.10 7.93 -21.77
CA ALA A 208 18.91 9.31 -22.23
C ALA A 208 17.58 9.54 -22.98
N ASN A 209 17.01 8.48 -23.57
CA ASN A 209 15.72 8.52 -24.28
C ASN A 209 14.53 8.06 -23.40
N MET A 210 14.75 7.74 -22.13
CA MET A 210 13.69 7.36 -21.20
C MET A 210 13.02 8.61 -20.60
N ASN A 211 11.85 8.92 -21.12
CA ASN A 211 11.07 10.10 -20.76
C ASN A 211 10.61 10.12 -19.29
N ALA A 212 10.13 11.30 -18.87
CA ALA A 212 9.43 11.46 -17.61
C ALA A 212 8.13 10.64 -17.59
N ILE A 213 7.80 10.12 -16.42
CA ILE A 213 6.62 9.29 -16.20
C ILE A 213 5.47 10.10 -15.58
N GLU A 214 4.23 9.71 -15.88
CA GLU A 214 3.02 10.28 -15.29
C GLU A 214 2.22 9.19 -14.57
N ILE A 215 1.78 9.46 -13.34
CA ILE A 215 0.95 8.52 -12.58
C ILE A 215 -0.43 8.38 -13.22
N ILE A 216 -0.91 7.14 -13.34
CA ILE A 216 -2.29 6.81 -13.73
C ILE A 216 -3.11 6.56 -12.47
N TYR A 217 -2.70 5.59 -11.66
CA TYR A 217 -3.33 5.24 -10.38
C TYR A 217 -2.31 4.67 -9.40
N ALA A 218 -2.68 4.64 -8.12
CA ALA A 218 -1.96 3.91 -7.08
C ALA A 218 -2.92 3.38 -6.02
N GLU A 219 -2.95 2.06 -5.83
CA GLU A 219 -3.93 1.31 -5.07
C GLU A 219 -3.29 -0.01 -4.58
N GLU A 220 -3.59 -0.44 -3.36
CA GLU A 220 -3.10 -1.71 -2.77
C GLU A 220 -1.58 -1.97 -2.92
N GLY A 221 -0.78 -0.92 -2.71
CA GLY A 221 0.68 -1.04 -2.84
C GLY A 221 1.15 -1.31 -4.27
N ILE A 222 0.33 -1.03 -5.28
CA ILE A 222 0.67 -1.04 -6.70
C ILE A 222 0.47 0.38 -7.25
N ALA A 223 1.37 0.84 -8.12
CA ALA A 223 1.21 2.10 -8.83
C ALA A 223 1.52 1.92 -10.30
N GLN A 224 0.60 2.38 -11.16
CA GLN A 224 0.79 2.36 -12.61
C GLN A 224 1.11 3.77 -13.09
N TYR A 225 2.13 3.85 -13.93
CA TYR A 225 2.61 5.05 -14.59
C TYR A 225 2.59 4.86 -16.10
N ARG A 226 2.66 5.97 -16.82
CA ARG A 226 2.78 6.00 -18.29
C ARG A 226 3.89 6.89 -18.81
N ILE A 227 4.32 6.56 -20.02
CA ILE A 227 5.08 7.43 -20.92
C ILE A 227 4.29 7.53 -22.22
N LYS A 228 4.02 8.75 -22.69
CA LYS A 228 3.48 8.99 -24.03
C LYS A 228 4.61 9.34 -24.98
N ARG A 229 4.66 8.70 -26.16
CA ARG A 229 5.63 8.99 -27.23
C ARG A 229 4.90 9.15 -28.55
N THR A 230 5.37 10.07 -29.38
CA THR A 230 5.00 10.12 -30.78
C THR A 230 6.00 9.30 -31.57
N GLU A 231 5.53 8.23 -32.20
CA GLU A 231 6.30 7.37 -33.09
C GLU A 231 5.75 7.46 -34.52
N ASP A 232 6.42 6.84 -35.48
CA ASP A 232 6.01 6.84 -36.90
C ASP A 232 4.59 6.27 -37.09
N VAL A 233 4.15 5.42 -36.16
CA VAL A 233 2.82 4.79 -36.13
C VAL A 233 1.75 5.61 -35.39
N GLY A 234 2.12 6.76 -34.81
CA GLY A 234 1.23 7.62 -34.02
C GLY A 234 1.63 7.71 -32.53
N GLU A 235 0.68 8.13 -31.68
CA GLU A 235 0.93 8.21 -30.23
C GLU A 235 0.91 6.81 -29.59
N VAL A 236 2.04 6.40 -29.01
CA VAL A 236 2.20 5.14 -28.28
C VAL A 236 2.31 5.43 -26.78
N THR A 237 1.60 4.63 -25.96
CA THR A 237 1.67 4.71 -24.50
C THR A 237 2.36 3.48 -23.93
N TYR A 238 3.44 3.69 -23.20
CA TYR A 238 4.17 2.66 -22.46
C TYR A 238 3.81 2.72 -20.98
N TYR A 239 3.77 1.58 -20.30
CA TYR A 239 3.38 1.48 -18.90
C TYR A 239 4.55 1.06 -18.01
N ILE A 240 4.61 1.65 -16.82
CA ILE A 240 5.56 1.32 -15.78
C ILE A 240 4.76 0.93 -14.55
N TYR A 241 5.16 -0.16 -13.91
CA TYR A 241 4.52 -0.66 -12.70
C TYR A 241 5.52 -0.60 -11.55
N PHE A 242 5.09 -0.01 -10.44
CA PHE A 242 5.74 -0.11 -9.15
C PHE A 242 4.89 -0.97 -8.24
N ALA A 243 5.54 -1.69 -7.33
CA ALA A 243 4.84 -2.34 -6.24
C ALA A 243 5.67 -2.29 -4.95
N ILE A 244 4.98 -2.45 -3.82
CA ILE A 244 5.59 -2.59 -2.50
C ILE A 244 6.18 -4.00 -2.36
N ASP A 245 7.40 -4.10 -1.83
CA ASP A 245 8.04 -5.36 -1.49
C ASP A 245 7.60 -5.90 -0.10
N GLU A 246 8.11 -7.07 0.27
CA GLU A 246 7.83 -7.74 1.56
C GLU A 246 8.20 -6.91 2.80
N ASN A 247 9.04 -5.88 2.65
CA ASN A 247 9.44 -4.99 3.74
C ASN A 247 8.60 -3.72 3.80
N GLY A 248 7.69 -3.51 2.86
CA GLY A 248 6.90 -2.29 2.77
C GLY A 248 7.55 -1.17 1.94
N LEU A 249 8.60 -1.47 1.16
CA LEU A 249 9.29 -0.48 0.32
C LEU A 249 8.81 -0.55 -1.13
N TRP A 250 8.57 0.60 -1.75
CA TRP A 250 8.23 0.67 -3.16
C TRP A 250 9.44 0.33 -4.05
N LYS A 251 9.20 -0.48 -5.06
CA LYS A 251 10.19 -0.93 -6.03
C LYS A 251 9.61 -0.91 -7.44
N ILE A 252 10.49 -0.86 -8.44
CA ILE A 252 10.10 -1.05 -9.84
C ILE A 252 9.75 -2.53 -10.02
N GLN A 253 8.52 -2.81 -10.45
CA GLN A 253 8.12 -4.17 -10.78
C GLN A 253 8.52 -4.49 -12.22
N GLN A 254 8.13 -3.64 -13.17
CA GLN A 254 8.42 -3.81 -14.59
C GLN A 254 8.13 -2.53 -15.39
N PHE A 255 8.74 -2.45 -16.57
CA PHE A 255 8.54 -1.48 -17.64
C PHE A 255 8.96 -2.08 -18.99
#